data_AF-A0A6A4WFZ0-F1
#
_entry.id   AF-A0A6A4WFZ0-F1
#
_cell.length_a   1.000
_cell.length_b   1.000
_cell.length_c   1.000
_cell.angle_alpha   90.00
_cell.angle_beta   90.00
_cell.angle_gamma   90.00
#
_symmetry.space_group_name_H-M   'P 1'
#
loop_
_entity.id
_entity.type
_entity.pdbx_description
1 polymer ?
#
loop_
_entity_poly.entity_id
_entity_poly.type
_entity_poly.pdbx_seq_one_letter_code
_entity_poly.pdbx_strand_id
1 'polypeptide(L)'
;MWLWRLLLLKFLLLACLSVAAGAAATILNGLLVYVRHHLAGSSRPRADYVTKKSLLLLVSSTLAALLLLTQTREVPWEWLGTLTLLVAIAPALLTWLGPPDEHVENCQLCQIGKGSAYGHYFGYLRLMEGDHGIRTRLEKFKRENPAGFPEEELEKLYSKATVVLAPKDGSYPEQWDRLEGVGKITATLKPFKKRVGGNERSYGEFKVHEVESSDGEHKMHVALDKVGALETLQKLRHHGPAGLSAADCRNQMKELMEELEEIVSDNGHLTGQLKVVSYDDDEHVGDAILAAITEG
;
A
#
# COMPACT_ATOMS: atom_id res chain seq x y z
N MET A 1 -40.45 -7.52 -38.77
CA MET A 1 -39.29 -7.19 -37.90
C MET A 1 -38.92 -8.29 -36.90
N TRP A 2 -39.89 -9.04 -36.36
CA TRP A 2 -39.61 -10.07 -35.33
C TRP A 2 -38.79 -11.27 -35.84
N LEU A 3 -39.07 -11.76 -37.06
CA LEU A 3 -38.35 -12.87 -37.70
C LEU A 3 -36.86 -12.57 -37.94
N TRP A 4 -36.55 -11.35 -38.41
CA TRP A 4 -35.17 -10.91 -38.68
C TRP A 4 -34.34 -10.78 -37.39
N ARG A 5 -34.95 -10.36 -36.29
CA ARG A 5 -34.30 -10.31 -34.97
C ARG A 5 -33.98 -11.72 -34.44
N LEU A 6 -34.89 -12.66 -34.61
CA LEU A 6 -34.69 -14.07 -34.24
C LEU A 6 -33.57 -14.72 -35.05
N LEU A 7 -33.52 -14.48 -36.36
CA LEU A 7 -32.44 -14.97 -37.22
C LEU A 7 -31.10 -14.36 -36.83
N LEU A 8 -31.05 -13.05 -36.60
CA LEU A 8 -29.82 -12.35 -36.18
C LEU A 8 -29.28 -12.89 -34.85
N LEU A 9 -30.15 -13.11 -33.85
CA LEU A 9 -29.76 -13.69 -32.56
C LEU A 9 -29.18 -15.11 -32.72
N LYS A 10 -29.79 -15.95 -33.57
CA LYS A 10 -29.27 -17.29 -33.87
C LYS A 10 -27.90 -17.24 -34.55
N PHE A 11 -27.70 -16.33 -35.51
CA PHE A 11 -26.40 -16.14 -36.17
C PHE A 11 -25.32 -15.66 -35.21
N LEU A 12 -25.63 -14.67 -34.35
CA LEU A 12 -24.69 -14.14 -33.36
C LEU A 12 -24.31 -15.21 -32.33
N LEU A 13 -25.27 -16.02 -31.90
CA LEU A 13 -25.00 -17.12 -30.99
C LEU A 13 -24.07 -18.16 -31.62
N LEU A 14 -24.37 -18.59 -32.85
CA LEU A 14 -23.57 -19.56 -33.58
C LEU A 14 -22.14 -19.05 -33.80
N ALA A 15 -21.98 -17.76 -34.10
CA ALA A 15 -20.67 -17.12 -34.22
C ALA A 15 -19.90 -17.14 -32.89
N CYS A 16 -20.54 -16.80 -31.77
CA CYS A 16 -19.91 -16.85 -30.45
C CYS A 16 -19.47 -18.28 -30.08
N LEU A 17 -20.34 -19.27 -30.29
CA LEU A 17 -20.02 -20.68 -30.02
C LEU A 17 -18.88 -21.20 -30.92
N SER A 18 -18.83 -20.78 -32.18
CA SER A 18 -17.76 -21.16 -33.11
C SER A 18 -16.41 -20.57 -32.71
N VAL A 19 -16.40 -19.30 -32.27
CA VAL A 19 -15.19 -18.63 -31.76
C VAL A 19 -14.73 -19.28 -30.45
N ALA A 20 -15.66 -19.62 -29.55
CA ALA A 20 -15.35 -20.34 -28.32
C ALA A 20 -14.74 -21.73 -28.60
N ALA A 21 -15.35 -22.50 -29.50
CA ALA A 21 -14.85 -23.82 -29.87
C ALA A 21 -13.45 -23.76 -30.51
N GLY A 22 -13.21 -22.81 -31.42
CA GLY A 22 -11.90 -22.60 -32.04
C GLY A 22 -10.82 -22.18 -31.03
N ALA A 23 -11.17 -21.32 -30.08
CA ALA A 23 -10.28 -20.93 -28.99
C ALA A 23 -9.95 -22.10 -28.07
N ALA A 24 -10.95 -22.91 -27.69
CA ALA A 24 -10.77 -24.13 -26.89
C ALA A 24 -9.86 -25.15 -27.59
N ALA A 25 -10.05 -25.38 -28.89
CA ALA A 25 -9.21 -26.29 -29.68
C ALA A 25 -7.75 -25.80 -29.74
N THR A 26 -7.55 -24.49 -29.88
CA THR A 26 -6.20 -23.89 -29.89
C THR A 26 -5.50 -24.07 -28.55
N ILE A 27 -6.22 -23.87 -27.44
CA ILE A 27 -5.71 -24.09 -26.08
C ILE A 27 -5.39 -25.57 -25.86
N LEU A 28 -6.29 -26.48 -26.25
CA LEU A 28 -6.09 -27.93 -26.09
C LEU A 28 -4.87 -28.42 -26.88
N ASN A 29 -4.70 -27.95 -28.11
CA ASN A 29 -3.52 -28.26 -28.92
C ASN A 29 -2.24 -27.73 -28.25
N GLY A 30 -2.26 -26.49 -27.75
CA GLY A 30 -1.17 -25.92 -26.97
C GLY A 30 -0.79 -26.77 -25.75
N LEU A 31 -1.79 -27.24 -25.00
CA LEU A 31 -1.57 -28.10 -23.83
C LEU A 31 -1.01 -29.48 -24.20
N LEU A 32 -1.49 -30.09 -25.29
CA LEU A 32 -0.95 -31.36 -25.78
C LEU A 32 0.52 -31.23 -26.19
N VAL A 33 0.86 -30.12 -26.87
CA VAL A 33 2.25 -29.82 -27.24
C VAL A 33 3.11 -29.56 -26.00
N TYR A 34 2.59 -28.82 -25.01
CA TYR A 34 3.28 -28.60 -23.73
C TYR A 34 3.58 -29.91 -23.01
N VAL A 35 2.57 -30.79 -22.83
CA VAL A 35 2.75 -32.09 -22.17
C VAL A 35 3.80 -32.94 -22.89
N ARG A 36 3.77 -32.95 -24.22
CA ARG A 36 4.76 -33.68 -25.03
C ARG A 36 6.18 -33.14 -24.86
N HIS A 37 6.35 -31.82 -24.80
CA HIS A 37 7.66 -31.20 -24.58
C HIS A 37 8.15 -31.36 -23.14
N HIS A 38 7.26 -31.30 -22.16
CA HIS A 38 7.60 -31.45 -20.76
C HIS A 38 8.03 -32.89 -20.43
N LEU A 39 7.32 -33.89 -20.99
CA LEU A 39 7.73 -35.29 -20.92
C LEU A 39 9.08 -35.56 -21.63
N ALA A 40 9.46 -34.72 -22.59
CA ALA A 40 10.75 -34.75 -23.27
C ALA A 40 11.86 -33.95 -22.54
N GLY A 41 11.61 -33.47 -21.31
CA GLY A 41 12.61 -32.78 -20.48
C GLY A 41 12.78 -31.28 -20.77
N SER A 42 11.89 -30.65 -21.53
CA SER A 42 11.91 -29.21 -21.78
C SER A 42 11.45 -28.42 -20.55
N SER A 43 12.19 -27.37 -20.21
CA SER A 43 11.89 -26.41 -19.13
C SER A 43 11.17 -25.14 -19.61
N ARG A 44 10.66 -25.14 -20.85
CA ARG A 44 9.99 -23.94 -21.40
C ARG A 44 8.71 -23.59 -20.62
N PRO A 45 8.47 -22.29 -20.39
CA PRO A 45 7.29 -21.83 -19.68
C PRO A 45 6.00 -22.17 -20.45
N ARG A 46 4.91 -22.41 -19.71
CA ARG A 46 3.58 -22.78 -20.26
C ARG A 46 3.01 -21.71 -21.19
N ALA A 47 3.33 -20.44 -20.94
CA ALA A 47 2.88 -19.29 -21.71
C ALA A 47 3.33 -19.34 -23.18
N ASP A 48 4.40 -20.07 -23.50
CA ASP A 48 4.86 -20.28 -24.88
C ASP A 48 3.90 -21.16 -25.70
N TYR A 49 3.05 -21.94 -25.03
CA TYR A 49 2.20 -22.95 -25.66
C TYR A 49 0.71 -22.60 -25.64
N VAL A 50 0.25 -21.80 -24.67
CA VAL A 50 -1.14 -21.34 -24.58
C VAL A 50 -1.17 -19.81 -24.59
N THR A 51 -1.67 -19.22 -25.67
CA THR A 51 -1.67 -17.75 -25.79
C THR A 51 -2.79 -17.10 -24.99
N LYS A 52 -2.47 -15.99 -24.32
CA LYS A 52 -3.41 -15.13 -23.59
C LYS A 52 -4.60 -14.66 -24.45
N LYS A 53 -4.35 -14.46 -25.76
CA LYS A 53 -5.39 -14.10 -26.74
C LYS A 53 -6.42 -15.22 -26.93
N SER A 54 -5.99 -16.47 -27.07
CA SER A 54 -6.91 -17.61 -27.18
C SER A 54 -7.76 -17.78 -25.92
N LEU A 55 -7.20 -17.51 -24.75
CA LEU A 55 -7.93 -17.62 -23.48
C LEU A 55 -8.97 -16.52 -23.31
N LEU A 56 -8.61 -15.27 -23.57
CA LEU A 56 -9.55 -14.14 -23.57
C LEU A 56 -10.68 -14.34 -24.59
N LEU A 57 -10.35 -14.85 -25.78
CA LEU A 57 -11.34 -15.18 -26.81
C LEU A 57 -12.30 -16.27 -26.33
N LEU A 58 -11.81 -17.34 -25.69
CA LEU A 58 -12.66 -18.41 -25.14
C LEU A 58 -13.65 -17.86 -24.10
N VAL A 59 -13.16 -17.09 -23.12
CA VAL A 59 -13.99 -16.60 -22.00
C VAL A 59 -15.01 -15.58 -22.50
N SER A 60 -14.59 -14.59 -23.29
CA SER A 60 -15.48 -13.54 -23.78
C SER A 60 -16.57 -14.09 -24.71
N SER A 61 -16.23 -15.02 -25.61
CA SER A 61 -17.20 -15.64 -26.52
C SER A 61 -18.16 -16.59 -25.81
N THR A 62 -17.71 -17.29 -24.76
CA THR A 62 -18.57 -18.14 -23.93
C THR A 62 -19.57 -17.31 -23.13
N LEU A 63 -19.13 -16.21 -22.50
CA LEU A 63 -20.02 -15.29 -21.77
C LEU A 63 -21.02 -14.60 -22.71
N ALA A 64 -20.57 -14.15 -23.89
CA ALA A 64 -21.44 -13.57 -24.90
C ALA A 64 -22.50 -14.58 -25.39
N ALA A 65 -22.12 -15.85 -25.60
CA ALA A 65 -23.06 -16.90 -25.97
C ALA A 65 -24.09 -17.16 -24.86
N LEU A 66 -23.67 -17.21 -23.59
CA LEU A 66 -24.58 -17.36 -22.44
C LEU A 66 -25.58 -16.20 -22.34
N LEU A 67 -25.12 -14.96 -22.51
CA LEU A 67 -26.00 -13.79 -22.51
C LEU A 67 -27.01 -13.83 -23.65
N LEU A 68 -26.58 -14.18 -24.87
CA LEU A 68 -27.47 -14.29 -26.02
C LEU A 68 -28.50 -15.41 -25.85
N LEU A 69 -28.16 -16.51 -25.15
CA LEU A 69 -29.11 -17.58 -24.83
C LEU A 69 -30.25 -17.14 -23.92
N THR A 70 -29.97 -16.28 -22.93
CA THR A 70 -31.04 -15.73 -22.06
C THR A 70 -32.08 -14.93 -22.85
N GLN A 71 -31.72 -14.46 -24.05
CA GLN A 71 -32.60 -13.72 -24.95
C GLN A 71 -33.33 -14.62 -25.96
N THR A 72 -32.98 -15.91 -26.04
CA THR A 72 -33.65 -16.90 -26.89
C THR A 72 -34.66 -17.71 -26.10
N ARG A 73 -35.89 -17.84 -26.63
CA ARG A 73 -36.99 -18.59 -25.99
C ARG A 73 -36.87 -20.11 -26.16
N GLU A 74 -36.13 -20.54 -27.19
CA GLU A 74 -35.92 -21.94 -27.55
C GLU A 74 -34.43 -22.14 -27.87
N VAL A 75 -33.79 -23.06 -27.15
CA VAL A 75 -32.40 -23.47 -27.37
C VAL A 75 -32.42 -24.80 -28.13
N PRO A 76 -31.91 -24.86 -29.37
CA PRO A 76 -31.76 -26.11 -30.10
C PRO A 76 -30.97 -27.14 -29.29
N TRP A 77 -31.46 -28.38 -29.27
CA TRP A 77 -30.86 -29.48 -28.51
C TRP A 77 -29.40 -29.75 -28.92
N GLU A 78 -29.06 -29.48 -30.17
CA GLU A 78 -27.71 -29.59 -30.74
C GLU A 78 -26.72 -28.60 -30.12
N TRP A 79 -27.17 -27.47 -29.58
CA TRP A 79 -26.31 -26.44 -29.01
C TRP A 79 -26.03 -26.65 -27.52
N LEU A 80 -26.93 -27.37 -26.84
CA LEU A 80 -26.78 -27.71 -25.42
C LEU A 80 -25.52 -28.53 -25.16
N GLY A 81 -25.15 -29.47 -26.04
CA GLY A 81 -23.92 -30.25 -25.89
C GLY A 81 -22.66 -29.37 -25.83
N THR A 82 -22.51 -28.45 -26.79
CA THR A 82 -21.39 -27.51 -26.88
C THR A 82 -21.39 -26.51 -25.72
N LEU A 83 -22.56 -26.04 -25.30
CA LEU A 83 -22.70 -25.13 -24.16
C LEU A 83 -22.33 -25.80 -22.84
N THR A 84 -22.80 -27.02 -22.61
CA THR A 84 -22.49 -27.77 -21.39
C THR A 84 -20.99 -28.04 -21.31
N LEU A 85 -20.36 -28.37 -22.44
CA LEU A 85 -18.92 -28.55 -22.54
C LEU A 85 -18.16 -27.26 -22.24
N LEU A 86 -18.56 -26.12 -22.82
CA LEU A 86 -17.91 -24.82 -22.60
C LEU A 86 -18.08 -24.31 -21.17
N VAL A 87 -19.26 -24.49 -20.57
CA VAL A 87 -19.56 -24.11 -19.18
C VAL A 87 -18.81 -25.00 -18.19
N ALA A 88 -18.51 -26.25 -18.53
CA ALA A 88 -17.69 -27.12 -17.68
C ALA A 88 -16.18 -26.82 -17.83
N ILE A 89 -15.71 -26.58 -19.06
CA ILE A 89 -14.28 -26.45 -19.37
C ILE A 89 -13.75 -25.04 -19.09
N ALA A 90 -14.49 -23.98 -19.38
CA ALA A 90 -13.98 -22.61 -19.20
C ALA A 90 -13.69 -22.27 -17.72
N PRO A 91 -14.56 -22.62 -16.74
CA PRO A 91 -14.25 -22.42 -15.33
C PRO A 91 -13.12 -23.32 -14.84
N ALA A 92 -13.05 -24.57 -15.31
CA ALA A 92 -11.97 -25.51 -14.97
C ALA A 92 -10.61 -25.03 -15.50
N LEU A 93 -10.55 -24.46 -16.70
CA LEU A 93 -9.35 -23.84 -17.25
C LEU A 93 -8.97 -22.57 -16.50
N LEU A 94 -9.94 -21.73 -16.10
CA LEU A 94 -9.69 -20.54 -15.28
C LEU A 94 -9.19 -20.88 -13.87
N THR A 95 -9.71 -21.94 -13.25
CA THR A 95 -9.24 -22.41 -11.94
C THR A 95 -7.89 -23.12 -12.03
N TRP A 96 -7.64 -23.89 -13.09
CA TRP A 96 -6.37 -24.60 -13.28
C TRP A 96 -5.20 -23.68 -13.66
N LEU A 97 -5.48 -22.56 -14.35
CA LEU A 97 -4.46 -21.59 -14.74
C LEU A 97 -4.17 -20.53 -13.67
N GLY A 98 -4.98 -20.45 -12.61
CA GLY A 98 -4.88 -19.38 -11.62
C GLY A 98 -5.26 -18.00 -12.21
N PRO A 99 -5.34 -16.94 -11.38
CA PRO A 99 -5.44 -15.59 -11.91
C PRO A 99 -4.24 -15.30 -12.83
N PRO A 100 -4.41 -14.51 -13.90
CA PRO A 100 -3.32 -14.22 -14.83
C PRO A 100 -2.13 -13.60 -14.09
N ASP A 101 -1.02 -14.33 -14.00
CA ASP A 101 0.24 -13.91 -13.35
C ASP A 101 0.94 -12.74 -14.07
N GLU A 102 0.51 -12.38 -15.27
CA GLU A 102 1.09 -11.25 -16.01
C GLU A 102 0.28 -9.97 -15.77
N HIS A 103 0.78 -9.17 -14.81
CA HIS A 103 0.33 -7.82 -14.36
C HIS A 103 -0.50 -7.74 -13.08
N VAL A 104 -0.24 -8.65 -12.14
CA VAL A 104 -0.57 -8.46 -10.71
C VAL A 104 0.70 -8.13 -9.91
N GLU A 105 1.83 -7.82 -10.57
CA GLU A 105 2.99 -7.22 -9.89
C GLU A 105 2.77 -5.72 -9.57
N ASN A 106 1.79 -5.07 -10.21
CA ASN A 106 1.25 -3.75 -9.82
C ASN A 106 -0.07 -3.89 -9.05
N CYS A 107 -0.33 -5.04 -8.43
CA CYS A 107 -1.56 -5.26 -7.68
C CYS A 107 -1.60 -4.33 -6.48
N GLN A 108 -2.79 -3.85 -6.15
CA GLN A 108 -3.07 -2.95 -5.02
C GLN A 108 -2.63 -3.51 -3.65
N LEU A 109 -2.25 -4.79 -3.57
CA LEU A 109 -1.62 -5.43 -2.40
C LEU A 109 -0.09 -5.19 -2.31
N CYS A 110 0.58 -4.91 -3.44
CA CYS A 110 2.02 -4.69 -3.55
C CYS A 110 2.45 -3.24 -3.29
N GLN A 111 1.51 -2.31 -3.04
CA GLN A 111 1.79 -0.89 -2.83
C GLN A 111 1.06 -0.32 -1.62
N ILE A 112 0.68 -1.16 -0.66
CA ILE A 112 0.04 -0.70 0.59
C ILE A 112 1.00 0.23 1.34
N GLY A 113 2.30 -0.07 1.35
CA GLY A 113 3.35 0.76 1.96
C GLY A 113 3.35 2.17 1.37
N LYS A 114 3.51 2.27 0.05
CA LYS A 114 3.47 3.55 -0.68
C LYS A 114 2.14 4.30 -0.51
N GLY A 115 1.01 3.61 -0.68
CA GLY A 115 -0.32 4.18 -0.49
C GLY A 115 -0.53 4.70 0.94
N SER A 116 0.04 4.00 1.92
CA SER A 116 0.01 4.41 3.34
C SER A 116 0.92 5.61 3.61
N ALA A 117 2.07 5.72 2.95
CA ALA A 117 2.93 6.91 3.01
C ALA A 117 2.21 8.16 2.48
N TYR A 118 1.59 8.08 1.28
CA TYR A 118 0.77 9.18 0.75
C TYR A 118 -0.46 9.46 1.63
N GLY A 119 -1.08 8.42 2.18
CA GLY A 119 -2.19 8.56 3.13
C GLY A 119 -1.78 9.31 4.39
N HIS A 120 -0.61 9.02 4.95
CA HIS A 120 -0.04 9.74 6.08
C HIS A 120 0.30 11.19 5.69
N TYR A 121 0.90 11.41 4.53
CA TYR A 121 1.21 12.75 4.05
C TYR A 121 -0.04 13.63 3.86
N PHE A 122 -0.98 13.22 3.00
CA PHE A 122 -2.17 14.02 2.72
C PHE A 122 -3.15 14.09 3.91
N GLY A 123 -3.20 13.03 4.71
CA GLY A 123 -4.07 12.93 5.87
C GLY A 123 -3.55 13.63 7.12
N TYR A 124 -2.24 13.94 7.18
CA TYR A 124 -1.60 14.49 8.38
C TYR A 124 -0.52 15.53 8.08
N LEU A 125 0.59 15.14 7.45
CA LEU A 125 1.76 16.03 7.32
C LEU A 125 1.48 17.29 6.50
N ARG A 126 0.83 17.15 5.33
CA ARG A 126 0.44 18.29 4.48
C ARG A 126 -0.49 19.26 5.19
N LEU A 127 -1.26 18.77 6.17
CA LEU A 127 -2.17 19.62 6.91
C LEU A 127 -1.46 20.57 7.86
N MET A 128 -0.18 20.29 8.18
CA MET A 128 0.72 21.14 8.93
C MET A 128 1.43 22.19 8.07
N GLU A 129 0.98 22.46 6.86
CA GLU A 129 1.51 23.59 6.09
C GLU A 129 0.99 24.95 6.65
N GLY A 130 1.83 26.00 6.58
CA GLY A 130 1.46 27.38 6.95
C GLY A 130 1.41 27.64 8.46
N ASP A 131 0.31 28.24 8.94
CA ASP A 131 0.14 28.63 10.35
C ASP A 131 0.07 27.45 11.33
N HIS A 132 -0.12 26.24 10.81
CA HIS A 132 -0.09 24.98 11.56
C HIS A 132 1.25 24.24 11.43
N GLY A 133 2.23 24.89 10.79
CA GLY A 133 3.63 24.50 10.65
C GLY A 133 4.25 23.97 11.94
N ILE A 134 5.05 22.91 11.82
CA ILE A 134 5.92 22.44 12.89
C ILE A 134 6.80 23.59 13.38
N ARG A 135 7.49 24.28 12.46
CA ARG A 135 8.31 25.45 12.80
C ARG A 135 7.51 26.57 13.46
N THR A 136 6.38 26.96 12.89
CA THR A 136 5.50 28.01 13.45
C THR A 136 5.03 27.65 14.87
N ARG A 137 4.67 26.38 15.11
CA ARG A 137 4.24 25.90 16.43
C ARG A 137 5.39 25.89 17.42
N LEU A 138 6.60 25.47 17.00
CA LEU A 138 7.81 25.51 17.82
C LEU A 138 8.20 26.95 18.19
N GLU A 139 8.20 27.88 17.23
CA GLU A 139 8.48 29.29 17.46
C GLU A 139 7.45 29.95 18.38
N LYS A 140 6.16 29.63 18.19
CA LYS A 140 5.10 30.09 19.08
C LYS A 140 5.28 29.53 20.50
N PHE A 141 5.62 28.25 20.61
CA PHE A 141 5.91 27.63 21.90
C PHE A 141 7.09 28.30 22.62
N LYS A 142 8.19 28.57 21.91
CA LYS A 142 9.36 29.29 22.46
C LYS A 142 8.98 30.68 22.98
N ARG A 143 8.17 31.43 22.23
CA ARG A 143 7.66 32.76 22.66
C ARG A 143 6.74 32.68 23.86
N GLU A 144 5.87 31.68 23.92
CA GLU A 144 4.89 31.51 25.01
C GLU A 144 5.52 30.93 26.28
N ASN A 145 6.66 30.24 26.19
CA ASN A 145 7.32 29.55 27.30
C ASN A 145 8.83 29.83 27.31
N PRO A 146 9.28 31.08 27.59
CA PRO A 146 10.69 31.43 27.56
C PRO A 146 11.54 30.71 28.63
N ALA A 147 10.93 29.95 29.55
CA ALA A 147 11.58 29.17 30.61
C ALA A 147 12.69 29.90 31.42
N GLY A 148 12.74 31.24 31.34
CA GLY A 148 13.78 32.05 31.96
C GLY A 148 15.15 32.02 31.24
N PHE A 149 15.27 31.34 30.10
CA PHE A 149 16.52 31.25 29.35
C PHE A 149 16.62 32.35 28.28
N PRO A 150 17.82 32.90 28.01
CA PRO A 150 18.07 33.74 26.84
C PRO A 150 17.70 33.01 25.54
N GLU A 151 17.23 33.76 24.54
CA GLU A 151 16.79 33.21 23.24
C GLU A 151 17.89 32.39 22.54
N GLU A 152 19.15 32.81 22.66
CA GLU A 152 20.32 32.09 22.14
C GLU A 152 20.57 30.73 22.81
N GLU A 153 20.19 30.56 24.07
CA GLU A 153 20.29 29.27 24.78
C GLU A 153 19.12 28.36 24.43
N LEU A 154 17.92 28.93 24.23
CA LEU A 154 16.74 28.18 23.76
C LEU A 154 16.94 27.60 22.35
N GLU A 155 17.71 28.27 21.49
CA GLU A 155 18.06 27.72 20.17
C GLU A 155 18.99 26.51 20.24
N LYS A 156 19.86 26.43 21.26
CA LYS A 156 20.76 25.29 21.47
C LYS A 156 20.06 24.13 22.15
N LEU A 157 19.11 24.43 23.04
CA LEU A 157 18.41 23.43 23.83
C LEU A 157 17.27 22.74 23.08
N TYR A 158 16.63 23.41 22.11
CA TYR A 158 15.47 22.86 21.40
C TYR A 158 15.78 22.61 19.93
N SER A 159 15.45 21.40 19.47
CA SER A 159 15.53 21.02 18.06
C SER A 159 14.69 21.96 17.17
N LYS A 160 15.20 22.23 15.96
CA LYS A 160 14.49 22.96 14.90
C LYS A 160 13.56 22.04 14.08
N ALA A 161 13.64 20.73 14.29
CA ALA A 161 12.85 19.71 13.62
C ALA A 161 12.07 18.84 14.61
N THR A 162 10.88 18.39 14.19
CA THR A 162 10.19 17.26 14.81
C THR A 162 10.82 15.97 14.29
N VAL A 163 11.01 15.02 15.19
CA VAL A 163 11.46 13.68 14.83
C VAL A 163 10.28 12.72 14.86
N VAL A 164 10.10 11.99 13.77
CA VAL A 164 9.12 10.91 13.68
C VAL A 164 9.85 9.59 13.85
N LEU A 165 9.51 8.89 14.91
CA LEU A 165 10.08 7.60 15.26
C LEU A 165 9.38 6.49 14.47
N ALA A 166 10.18 5.59 13.90
CA ALA A 166 9.73 4.49 13.08
C ALA A 166 10.44 3.19 13.47
N PRO A 167 9.84 2.33 14.30
CA PRO A 167 10.45 1.04 14.62
C PRO A 167 10.57 0.22 13.33
N LYS A 168 11.74 -0.40 13.08
CA LYS A 168 12.00 -1.19 11.86
C LYS A 168 11.09 -2.41 11.77
N ASP A 169 10.65 -2.93 12.92
CA ASP A 169 9.68 -4.01 13.00
C ASP A 169 8.23 -3.50 12.84
N GLY A 170 7.98 -2.19 12.90
CA GLY A 170 6.66 -1.55 12.78
C GLY A 170 5.79 -1.58 14.05
N SER A 171 6.29 -2.12 15.15
CA SER A 171 5.57 -2.26 16.42
C SER A 171 6.02 -1.18 17.39
N TYR A 172 5.08 -0.40 17.92
CA TYR A 172 5.40 0.57 18.98
C TYR A 172 5.18 -0.08 20.35
N PRO A 173 6.13 0.04 21.29
CA PRO A 173 5.86 -0.34 22.67
C PRO A 173 4.78 0.57 23.28
N GLU A 174 4.09 0.11 24.32
CA GLU A 174 3.02 0.88 24.97
C GLU A 174 3.48 2.28 25.42
N GLN A 175 4.76 2.39 25.80
CA GLN A 175 5.42 3.64 26.16
C GLN A 175 6.52 3.98 25.14
N TRP A 176 6.16 4.07 23.85
CA TRP A 176 7.07 4.47 22.77
C TRP A 176 7.71 5.86 22.96
N ASP A 177 7.18 6.67 23.85
CA ASP A 177 7.70 7.98 24.21
C ASP A 177 8.64 7.94 25.43
N ARG A 178 9.11 6.74 25.80
CA ARG A 178 10.09 6.44 26.88
C ARG A 178 11.08 5.35 26.47
N LEU A 179 11.54 5.42 25.23
CA LEU A 179 12.60 4.57 24.70
C LEU A 179 13.94 4.92 25.35
N GLU A 180 14.95 4.06 25.19
CA GLU A 180 16.28 4.33 25.71
C GLU A 180 16.85 5.62 25.08
N GLY A 181 17.37 6.53 25.93
CA GLY A 181 17.78 7.88 25.51
C GLY A 181 16.64 8.89 25.34
N VAL A 182 15.37 8.49 25.47
CA VAL A 182 14.20 9.39 25.45
C VAL A 182 13.69 9.60 26.88
N GLY A 183 13.96 10.78 27.41
CA GLY A 183 13.60 11.20 28.75
C GLY A 183 12.17 11.76 28.86
N LYS A 184 11.95 12.48 29.96
CA LYS A 184 10.64 13.01 30.35
C LYS A 184 10.08 14.00 29.32
N ILE A 185 8.75 14.06 29.27
CA ILE A 185 8.03 15.13 28.56
C ILE A 185 8.31 16.44 29.30
N THR A 186 8.96 17.38 28.61
CA THR A 186 9.28 18.71 29.14
C THR A 186 8.25 19.74 28.71
N ALA A 187 7.57 19.51 27.59
CA ALA A 187 6.56 20.42 27.07
C ALA A 187 5.57 19.74 26.12
N THR A 188 4.51 20.47 25.77
CA THR A 188 3.47 20.00 24.85
C THR A 188 3.01 21.13 23.93
N LEU A 189 3.17 20.91 22.62
CA LEU A 189 2.74 21.83 21.57
C LEU A 189 1.24 21.68 21.35
N LYS A 190 0.49 22.76 21.59
CA LYS A 190 -0.98 22.81 21.49
C LYS A 190 -1.52 22.18 20.21
N PRO A 191 -2.66 21.49 20.26
CA PRO A 191 -3.27 20.87 19.09
C PRO A 191 -3.77 21.95 18.11
N PHE A 192 -4.08 21.55 16.88
CA PHE A 192 -4.71 22.45 15.91
C PHE A 192 -5.96 21.79 15.30
N LYS A 193 -6.85 22.62 14.77
CA LYS A 193 -8.09 22.17 14.12
C LYS A 193 -8.07 22.53 12.66
N LYS A 194 -8.54 21.63 11.80
CA LYS A 194 -8.67 21.87 10.36
C LYS A 194 -9.91 21.17 9.81
N ARG A 195 -10.60 21.82 8.87
CA ARG A 195 -11.75 21.21 8.19
C ARG A 195 -11.27 20.28 7.09
N VAL A 196 -11.57 18.99 7.19
CA VAL A 196 -11.19 17.96 6.23
C VAL A 196 -12.41 17.09 5.93
N GLY A 197 -12.75 16.95 4.64
CA GLY A 197 -13.92 16.15 4.22
C GLY A 197 -15.24 16.66 4.80
N GLY A 198 -15.40 17.99 4.91
CA GLY A 198 -16.61 18.62 5.46
C GLY A 198 -16.69 18.66 6.99
N ASN A 199 -15.82 17.94 7.71
CA ASN A 199 -15.81 17.86 9.17
C ASN A 199 -14.65 18.66 9.77
N GLU A 200 -14.87 19.34 10.89
CA GLU A 200 -13.77 19.88 11.70
C GLU A 200 -13.08 18.72 12.43
N ARG A 201 -11.78 18.56 12.20
CA ARG A 201 -10.94 17.56 12.86
C ARG A 201 -9.89 18.24 13.72
N SER A 202 -9.64 17.69 14.90
CA SER A 202 -8.53 18.09 15.77
C SER A 202 -7.34 17.19 15.50
N TYR A 203 -6.17 17.78 15.31
CA TYR A 203 -4.90 17.11 15.17
C TYR A 203 -4.12 17.27 16.47
N GLY A 204 -3.49 16.17 16.90
CA GLY A 204 -2.95 16.01 18.23
C GLY A 204 -1.86 17.00 18.63
N GLU A 205 -1.56 16.95 19.92
CA GLU A 205 -0.43 17.65 20.51
C GLU A 205 0.89 16.95 20.14
N PHE A 206 1.95 17.72 19.92
CA PHE A 206 3.30 17.14 19.91
C PHE A 206 3.90 17.25 21.30
N LYS A 207 4.39 16.13 21.82
CA LYS A 207 5.12 16.12 23.08
C LYS A 207 6.59 16.41 22.80
N VAL A 208 7.17 17.31 23.59
CA VAL A 208 8.60 17.60 23.55
C VAL A 208 9.27 16.81 24.66
N HIS A 209 10.28 16.04 24.29
CA HIS A 209 11.04 15.17 25.18
C HIS A 209 12.45 15.71 25.34
N GLU A 210 13.01 15.57 26.53
CA GLU A 210 14.45 15.64 26.71
C GLU A 210 15.06 14.36 26.15
N VAL A 211 15.96 14.48 25.19
CA VAL A 211 16.70 13.38 24.56
C VAL A 211 18.15 13.52 24.96
N GLU A 212 18.75 12.42 25.40
CA GLU A 212 20.13 12.36 25.90
C GLU A 212 20.91 11.30 25.11
N SER A 213 22.20 11.56 24.87
CA SER A 213 23.11 10.60 24.27
C SER A 213 23.53 9.51 25.26
N SER A 214 23.98 8.36 24.77
CA SER A 214 24.40 7.23 25.60
C SER A 214 25.60 7.55 26.51
N ASP A 215 26.42 8.53 26.12
CA ASP A 215 27.54 9.05 26.93
C ASP A 215 27.11 10.12 27.95
N GLY A 216 25.87 10.61 27.89
CA GLY A 216 25.31 11.65 28.76
C GLY A 216 25.82 13.08 28.49
N GLU A 217 26.72 13.25 27.51
CA GLU A 217 27.36 14.54 27.22
C GLU A 217 26.46 15.48 26.40
N HIS A 218 25.54 14.93 25.61
CA HIS A 218 24.67 15.69 24.72
C HIS A 218 23.20 15.55 25.12
N LYS A 219 22.54 16.68 25.34
CA LYS A 219 21.10 16.73 25.65
C LYS A 219 20.39 17.75 24.78
N MET A 220 19.23 17.38 24.25
CA MET A 220 18.40 18.25 23.42
C MET A 220 16.91 18.00 23.65
N HIS A 221 16.10 19.04 23.56
CA HIS A 221 14.64 18.97 23.64
C HIS A 221 14.07 18.80 22.23
N VAL A 222 13.44 17.65 21.97
CA VAL A 222 12.98 17.25 20.64
C VAL A 222 11.49 16.97 20.67
N ALA A 223 10.74 17.54 19.72
CA ALA A 223 9.35 17.15 19.51
C ALA A 223 9.32 15.77 18.84
N LEU A 224 8.66 14.80 19.47
CA LEU A 224 8.56 13.43 18.97
C LEU A 224 7.16 13.11 18.48
N ASP A 225 7.07 12.33 17.41
CA ASP A 225 5.82 11.76 16.89
C ASP A 225 6.04 10.34 16.36
N LYS A 226 4.95 9.66 16.02
CA LYS A 226 4.96 8.31 15.45
C LYS A 226 4.47 8.30 14.00
N VAL A 227 4.99 7.37 13.21
CA VAL A 227 4.40 7.00 11.93
C VAL A 227 3.19 6.10 12.19
N GLY A 228 2.01 6.69 12.40
CA GLY A 228 0.78 5.93 12.68
C GLY A 228 0.38 4.91 11.60
N ALA A 229 0.90 5.06 10.39
CA ALA A 229 0.67 4.12 9.30
C ALA A 229 1.40 2.76 9.50
N LEU A 230 2.52 2.73 10.24
CA LEU A 230 3.21 1.47 10.58
C LEU A 230 2.36 0.56 11.47
N GLU A 231 1.66 1.11 12.47
CA GLU A 231 0.72 0.34 13.30
C GLU A 231 -0.41 -0.28 12.46
N THR A 232 -0.82 0.41 11.39
CA THR A 232 -1.87 -0.10 10.50
C THR A 232 -1.37 -1.30 9.71
N LEU A 233 -0.13 -1.27 9.22
CA LEU A 233 0.52 -2.41 8.56
C LEU A 233 0.70 -3.60 9.52
N GLN A 234 1.08 -3.35 10.78
CA GLN A 234 1.13 -4.40 11.81
C GLN A 234 -0.24 -5.00 12.09
N LYS A 235 -1.30 -4.18 12.19
CA LYS A 235 -2.67 -4.69 12.36
C LYS A 235 -3.10 -5.55 11.18
N LEU A 236 -2.73 -5.17 9.95
CA LEU A 236 -3.02 -5.95 8.74
C LEU A 236 -2.31 -7.30 8.74
N ARG A 237 -1.07 -7.40 9.24
CA ARG A 237 -0.36 -8.68 9.40
C ARG A 237 -1.16 -9.69 10.23
N HIS A 238 -1.82 -9.22 11.27
CA HIS A 238 -2.60 -10.07 12.17
C HIS A 238 -4.05 -10.31 11.71
N HIS A 239 -4.44 -9.79 10.54
CA HIS A 239 -5.84 -9.72 10.13
C HIS A 239 -6.31 -10.93 9.29
N GLY A 240 -6.38 -12.12 9.90
CA GLY A 240 -7.08 -13.29 9.36
C GLY A 240 -6.68 -13.69 7.91
N PRO A 241 -7.62 -14.18 7.08
CA PRO A 241 -7.31 -14.70 5.73
C PRO A 241 -6.94 -13.62 4.69
N ALA A 242 -7.04 -12.34 5.05
CA ALA A 242 -6.63 -11.20 4.23
C ALA A 242 -5.32 -10.54 4.73
N GLY A 243 -4.68 -11.15 5.74
CA GLY A 243 -3.51 -10.59 6.37
C GLY A 243 -2.24 -10.74 5.54
N LEU A 244 -1.30 -9.81 5.75
CA LEU A 244 0.03 -9.86 5.15
C LEU A 244 0.87 -10.96 5.81
N SER A 245 1.67 -11.68 5.03
CA SER A 245 2.72 -12.52 5.60
C SER A 245 3.73 -11.65 6.36
N ALA A 246 4.51 -12.25 7.27
CA ALA A 246 5.53 -11.49 7.99
C ALA A 246 6.60 -10.89 7.04
N ALA A 247 6.90 -11.55 5.92
CA ALA A 247 7.82 -11.05 4.92
C ALA A 247 7.22 -9.87 4.14
N ASP A 248 5.96 -10.01 3.69
CA ASP A 248 5.27 -8.95 2.95
C ASP A 248 5.07 -7.71 3.83
N CYS A 249 4.68 -7.91 5.09
CA CYS A 249 4.52 -6.82 6.05
C CYS A 249 5.81 -6.00 6.21
N ARG A 250 6.97 -6.66 6.36
CA ARG A 250 8.28 -5.99 6.43
C ARG A 250 8.63 -5.26 5.15
N ASN A 251 8.38 -5.86 3.99
CA ASN A 251 8.62 -5.21 2.70
C ASN A 251 7.75 -3.95 2.54
N GLN A 252 6.47 -4.03 2.92
CA GLN A 252 5.54 -2.90 2.86
C GLN A 252 5.90 -1.79 3.87
N MET A 253 6.43 -2.15 5.05
CA MET A 253 6.96 -1.16 6.00
C MET A 253 8.19 -0.45 5.44
N LYS A 254 9.12 -1.21 4.85
CA LYS A 254 10.30 -0.63 4.20
C LYS A 254 9.89 0.34 3.08
N GLU A 255 9.00 -0.07 2.18
CA GLU A 255 8.48 0.80 1.12
C GLU A 255 7.78 2.05 1.66
N LEU A 256 7.05 1.93 2.77
CA LEU A 256 6.42 3.08 3.42
C LEU A 256 7.47 4.07 3.89
N MET A 257 8.54 3.60 4.53
CA MET A 257 9.60 4.44 5.07
C MET A 257 10.38 5.14 3.95
N GLU A 258 10.79 4.39 2.91
CA GLU A 258 11.50 4.93 1.75
C GLU A 258 10.67 6.01 1.04
N GLU A 259 9.38 5.74 0.80
CA GLU A 259 8.49 6.72 0.15
C GLU A 259 8.19 7.92 1.07
N LEU A 260 8.13 7.73 2.39
CA LEU A 260 7.94 8.84 3.34
C LEU A 260 9.16 9.76 3.37
N GLU A 261 10.37 9.22 3.31
CA GLU A 261 11.61 10.00 3.20
C GLU A 261 11.63 10.82 1.90
N GLU A 262 11.27 10.22 0.77
CA GLU A 262 11.13 10.92 -0.53
C GLU A 262 10.08 12.03 -0.47
N ILE A 263 8.92 11.77 0.13
CA ILE A 263 7.89 12.79 0.33
C ILE A 263 8.44 13.95 1.19
N VAL A 264 9.21 13.68 2.24
CA VAL A 264 9.79 14.72 3.10
C VAL A 264 10.86 15.53 2.37
N SER A 265 11.70 14.91 1.55
CA SER A 265 12.70 15.60 0.75
C SER A 265 12.08 16.51 -0.31
N ASP A 266 11.01 16.04 -0.96
CA ASP A 266 10.42 16.71 -2.12
C ASP A 266 9.46 17.85 -1.73
N ASN A 267 9.04 17.89 -0.47
CA ASN A 267 8.08 18.87 0.02
C ASN A 267 8.76 19.90 0.92
N GLY A 268 9.06 21.09 0.38
CA GLY A 268 9.82 22.14 1.07
C GLY A 268 9.25 22.63 2.41
N HIS A 269 7.95 22.42 2.69
CA HIS A 269 7.36 22.73 4.00
C HIS A 269 7.69 21.68 5.08
N LEU A 270 8.19 20.51 4.70
CA LEU A 270 8.65 19.42 5.58
C LEU A 270 10.17 19.33 5.63
N THR A 271 10.86 19.66 4.53
CA THR A 271 12.32 19.60 4.42
C THR A 271 12.99 20.39 5.56
N GLY A 272 13.82 19.70 6.34
CA GLY A 272 14.53 20.27 7.50
C GLY A 272 13.64 20.59 8.72
N GLN A 273 12.33 20.32 8.65
CA GLN A 273 11.38 20.46 9.77
C GLN A 273 10.89 19.12 10.30
N LEU A 274 10.92 18.07 9.47
CA LEU A 274 10.60 16.70 9.84
C LEU A 274 11.84 15.84 9.57
N LYS A 275 12.24 15.03 10.54
CA LYS A 275 13.27 14.00 10.38
C LYS A 275 12.67 12.65 10.74
N VAL A 276 12.94 11.65 9.91
CA VAL A 276 12.47 10.29 10.12
C VAL A 276 13.63 9.51 10.73
N VAL A 277 13.38 8.83 11.86
CA VAL A 277 14.39 8.03 12.55
C VAL A 277 13.88 6.60 12.65
N SER A 278 14.55 5.72 11.91
CA SER A 278 14.30 4.28 11.98
C SER A 278 15.16 3.64 13.06
N TYR A 279 14.57 2.83 13.94
CA TYR A 279 15.29 2.21 15.07
C TYR A 279 14.91 0.75 15.29
N ASP A 280 15.83 -0.02 15.87
CA ASP A 280 15.56 -1.37 16.43
C ASP A 280 15.31 -1.30 17.94
N ASP A 281 14.63 -2.30 18.50
CA ASP A 281 14.19 -2.33 19.90
C ASP A 281 15.32 -2.28 20.93
N ASP A 282 16.53 -2.72 20.56
CA ASP A 282 17.72 -2.78 21.40
C ASP A 282 18.70 -1.61 21.18
N GLU A 283 18.37 -0.65 20.30
CA GLU A 283 19.19 0.52 20.03
C GLU A 283 18.95 1.64 21.06
N HIS A 284 20.01 2.39 21.41
CA HIS A 284 19.89 3.62 22.17
C HIS A 284 19.30 4.73 21.27
N VAL A 285 17.97 4.81 21.23
CA VAL A 285 17.21 5.68 20.31
C VAL A 285 17.60 7.16 20.43
N GLY A 286 18.03 7.61 21.61
CA GLY A 286 18.53 8.98 21.80
C GLY A 286 19.72 9.33 20.90
N ASP A 287 20.63 8.39 20.64
CA ASP A 287 21.79 8.63 19.77
C ASP A 287 21.36 8.79 18.31
N ALA A 288 20.43 7.93 17.86
CA ALA A 288 19.87 8.00 16.51
C ALA A 288 19.09 9.30 16.27
N ILE A 289 18.33 9.77 17.27
CA ILE A 289 17.63 11.05 17.23
C ILE A 289 18.63 12.21 17.11
N LEU A 290 19.65 12.24 17.97
CA LEU A 290 20.63 13.33 17.99
C LEU A 290 21.43 13.39 16.69
N ALA A 291 21.90 12.25 16.18
CA ALA A 291 22.59 12.14 14.90
C ALA A 291 21.76 12.71 13.74
N ALA A 292 20.48 12.31 13.65
CA ALA A 292 19.56 12.76 12.60
C ALA A 292 19.29 14.28 12.61
N ILE A 293 19.39 14.91 13.78
CA ILE A 293 19.22 16.35 13.94
C ILE A 293 20.53 17.10 13.63
N THR A 294 21.69 16.55 13.98
CA THR A 294 23.00 17.20 13.78
C THR A 294 23.57 17.09 12.38
N GLU A 295 23.25 16.03 11.63
CA GLU A 295 23.77 15.80 10.27
C GLU A 295 22.99 16.55 9.17
N GLY A 296 22.04 17.41 9.54
CA GLY A 296 21.06 18.07 8.65
C GLY A 296 21.31 19.54 8.34
#